data_AF-A0A125RBP6-F1
#
_entry.id   AF-A0A125RBP6-F1
#
_cell.length_a   1.000
_cell.length_b   1.000
_cell.length_c   1.000
_cell.angle_alpha   90.00
_cell.angle_beta   90.00
_cell.angle_gamma   90.00
#
_symmetry.space_group_name_H-M   'P 1'
#
loop_
_entity.id
_entity.type
_entity.pdbx_description
1 polymer ?
#
loop_
_entity_poly.entity_id
_entity_poly.type
_entity_poly.pdbx_seq_one_letter_code
_entity_poly.pdbx_strand_id
1 'polypeptide(L)'
;MDNNKLIIIVLIAIIAILLVSLVAMMPNINKQETKLTLMNNSISEGDNIEILLSDADGICLSDETINFKLTGEDGVVISEDVTTDSEGKAKLKVEKAGKYSVDCTFKGEGEYSSCSLSENIEVEKATTEVVSESSADNYPEYNPDLGYYRSTGIGESEMKVVELATGRYVVIAGDGYYDYGGQDAQGNIIRGNFLGHGGTRIY
;
A
#
# COMPACT_ATOMS: atom_id res chain seq x y z
N MET A 1 -78.35 27.86 -17.22
CA MET A 1 -77.12 27.15 -17.64
C MET A 1 -77.51 25.71 -17.87
N ASP A 2 -77.22 25.14 -19.04
CA ASP A 2 -77.71 23.80 -19.41
C ASP A 2 -77.08 22.74 -18.50
N ASN A 3 -77.85 21.77 -18.01
CA ASN A 3 -77.36 20.75 -17.08
C ASN A 3 -76.12 20.00 -17.61
N ASN A 4 -75.99 19.84 -18.93
CA ASN A 4 -74.82 19.23 -19.56
C ASN A 4 -73.55 20.09 -19.39
N LYS A 5 -73.67 21.43 -19.45
CA LYS A 5 -72.55 22.34 -19.20
C LYS A 5 -72.13 22.30 -17.74
N LEU A 6 -73.11 22.20 -16.82
CA LEU A 6 -72.83 22.02 -15.39
C LEU A 6 -72.10 20.71 -15.10
N ILE A 7 -72.53 19.59 -15.70
CA ILE A 7 -71.87 18.29 -15.54
C ILE A 7 -70.44 18.33 -16.08
N ILE A 8 -70.21 18.91 -17.25
CA ILE A 8 -68.87 19.05 -17.86
C ILE A 8 -67.95 19.89 -16.96
N ILE A 9 -68.44 21.00 -16.42
CA ILE A 9 -67.66 21.87 -15.52
C ILE A 9 -67.27 21.13 -14.24
N VAL A 10 -68.20 20.37 -13.64
CA VAL A 10 -67.91 19.58 -12.43
C VAL A 10 -66.90 18.47 -12.71
N LEU A 11 -66.99 17.80 -13.86
CA LEU A 11 -66.02 16.77 -14.26
C LEU A 11 -64.61 17.33 -14.44
N ILE A 12 -64.49 18.50 -15.09
CA ILE A 12 -63.21 19.18 -15.26
C ILE A 12 -62.63 19.59 -13.90
N ALA A 13 -63.46 20.07 -12.98
CA ALA A 13 -63.01 20.44 -11.63
C ALA A 13 -62.49 19.22 -10.84
N ILE A 14 -63.18 18.07 -10.92
CA ILE A 14 -62.75 16.82 -10.28
C ILE A 14 -61.42 16.33 -10.87
N ILE A 15 -61.29 16.35 -12.20
CA ILE A 15 -60.04 15.97 -12.88
C ILE A 15 -58.89 16.89 -12.48
N ALA A 16 -59.13 18.21 -12.40
CA ALA A 16 -58.12 19.16 -11.98
C ALA A 16 -57.66 18.92 -10.54
N ILE A 17 -58.58 18.62 -9.61
CA ILE A 17 -58.24 18.30 -8.21
C ILE A 17 -57.43 16.99 -8.14
N LEU A 18 -57.80 15.97 -8.91
CA LEU A 18 -57.05 14.71 -8.97
C LEU A 18 -55.62 14.92 -9.51
N LEU A 19 -55.45 15.73 -10.55
CA LEU A 19 -54.14 16.07 -11.10
C LEU A 19 -53.27 16.83 -10.09
N VAL A 20 -53.86 17.80 -9.36
CA VAL A 20 -53.14 18.51 -8.29
C VAL A 20 -52.72 17.57 -7.18
N SER A 21 -53.57 16.61 -6.78
CA SER A 21 -53.23 15.61 -5.76
C SER A 21 -52.13 14.65 -6.21
N LEU A 22 -52.10 14.28 -7.50
CA LEU A 22 -51.05 13.44 -8.08
C LEU A 22 -49.69 14.15 -8.11
N VAL A 23 -49.68 15.44 -8.47
CA VAL A 23 -48.47 16.28 -8.44
C VAL A 23 -47.98 16.50 -7.01
N ALA A 24 -48.88 16.67 -6.04
CA ALA A 24 -48.53 16.78 -4.62
C ALA A 24 -47.98 15.48 -4.01
N MET A 25 -48.21 14.33 -4.65
CA MET A 25 -47.66 13.03 -4.28
C MET A 25 -46.28 12.76 -4.89
N MET A 26 -45.78 13.64 -5.76
CA MET A 26 -44.41 13.53 -6.25
C MET A 26 -43.45 13.88 -5.10
N PRO A 27 -42.52 12.98 -4.72
CA PRO A 27 -41.51 13.33 -3.71
C PRO A 27 -40.70 14.53 -4.21
N ASN A 28 -40.55 15.55 -3.35
CA ASN A 28 -39.51 16.57 -3.54
C ASN A 28 -38.16 15.90 -3.30
N ILE A 29 -37.53 15.39 -4.36
CA ILE A 29 -36.22 14.72 -4.27
C ILE A 29 -35.13 15.80 -4.22
N ASN A 30 -35.04 16.53 -3.11
CA ASN A 30 -33.82 17.23 -2.77
C ASN A 30 -32.87 16.16 -2.23
N LYS A 31 -31.96 15.70 -3.08
CA LYS A 31 -30.95 14.72 -2.69
C LYS A 31 -30.07 15.27 -1.56
N GLN A 32 -29.71 14.43 -0.59
CA GLN A 32 -28.78 14.79 0.47
C GLN A 32 -27.40 15.06 -0.14
N GLU A 33 -26.77 16.16 0.27
CA GLU A 33 -25.43 16.49 -0.21
C GLU A 33 -24.41 15.48 0.29
N THR A 34 -23.41 15.20 -0.56
CA THR A 34 -22.30 14.32 -0.24
C THR A 34 -20.97 15.04 -0.42
N LYS A 35 -19.93 14.49 0.20
CA LYS A 35 -18.58 15.05 0.20
C LYS A 35 -17.55 13.94 0.08
N LEU A 36 -16.56 14.18 -0.77
CA LEU A 36 -15.32 13.41 -0.85
C LEU A 36 -14.21 14.13 -0.08
N THR A 37 -13.41 13.37 0.67
CA THR A 37 -12.26 13.90 1.41
C THR A 37 -11.05 13.00 1.20
N LEU A 38 -9.92 13.58 0.79
CA LEU A 38 -8.64 12.88 0.75
C LEU A 38 -8.10 12.68 2.17
N MET A 39 -7.87 11.44 2.55
CA MET A 39 -7.44 11.09 3.92
C MET A 39 -5.92 11.11 4.09
N ASN A 40 -5.19 10.88 3.01
CA ASN A 40 -3.73 10.83 2.99
C ASN A 40 -3.17 11.54 1.76
N ASN A 41 -2.18 12.41 1.96
CA ASN A 41 -1.55 13.20 0.89
C ASN A 41 -0.03 12.94 0.76
N SER A 42 0.54 12.15 1.66
CA SER A 42 1.93 11.70 1.63
C SER A 42 1.92 10.19 1.79
N ILE A 43 2.21 9.50 0.69
CA ILE A 43 2.19 8.04 0.58
C ILE A 43 3.45 7.56 -0.14
N SER A 44 3.84 6.32 0.09
CA SER A 44 4.95 5.67 -0.62
C SER A 44 4.45 4.79 -1.76
N GLU A 45 5.34 4.45 -2.69
CA GLU A 45 5.11 3.44 -3.72
C GLU A 45 4.60 2.14 -3.11
N GLY A 46 3.45 1.67 -3.59
CA GLY A 46 2.77 0.47 -3.10
C GLY A 46 1.68 0.75 -2.07
N ASP A 47 1.57 1.97 -1.54
CA ASP A 47 0.50 2.38 -0.64
C ASP A 47 -0.81 2.67 -1.40
N ASN A 48 -1.90 2.85 -0.64
CA ASN A 48 -3.20 3.22 -1.18
C ASN A 48 -3.47 4.72 -1.00
N ILE A 49 -4.05 5.36 -2.01
CA ILE A 49 -4.81 6.59 -1.82
C ILE A 49 -6.14 6.22 -1.17
N GLU A 50 -6.50 6.93 -0.10
CA GLU A 50 -7.75 6.72 0.62
C GLU A 50 -8.65 7.96 0.48
N ILE A 51 -9.86 7.74 -0.07
CA ILE A 51 -10.90 8.76 -0.18
C ILE A 51 -12.07 8.36 0.70
N LEU A 52 -12.49 9.26 1.59
CA LEU A 52 -13.69 9.11 2.39
C LEU A 52 -14.89 9.74 1.68
N LEU A 53 -15.99 9.00 1.58
CA LEU A 53 -17.29 9.52 1.17
C LEU A 53 -18.21 9.63 2.39
N SER A 54 -18.74 10.82 2.62
CA SER A 54 -19.74 11.08 3.66
C SER A 54 -20.89 11.92 3.14
N ASP A 55 -22.01 11.89 3.84
CA ASP A 55 -23.10 12.85 3.64
C ASP A 55 -22.81 14.23 4.30
N ALA A 56 -23.77 15.14 4.19
CA ALA A 56 -23.72 16.48 4.77
C ALA A 56 -23.63 16.49 6.30
N ASP A 57 -24.12 15.44 6.97
CA ASP A 57 -24.10 15.29 8.42
C ASP A 57 -22.79 14.60 8.90
N GLY A 58 -21.92 14.19 7.97
CA GLY A 58 -20.66 13.52 8.23
C GLY A 58 -20.78 12.01 8.43
N ILE A 59 -21.94 11.42 8.12
CA ILE A 59 -22.15 9.97 8.15
C ILE A 59 -21.45 9.37 6.94
N CYS A 60 -20.61 8.36 7.17
CA CYS A 60 -19.84 7.68 6.14
C CYS A 60 -20.76 6.76 5.30
N LEU A 61 -20.58 6.76 3.99
CA LEU A 61 -21.42 6.01 3.05
C LEU A 61 -20.67 4.78 2.51
N SER A 62 -21.13 3.59 2.88
CA SER A 62 -20.57 2.30 2.46
C SER A 62 -21.25 1.74 1.21
N ASP A 63 -20.57 0.85 0.50
CA ASP A 63 -21.07 0.16 -0.71
C ASP A 63 -21.40 1.09 -1.89
N GLU A 64 -20.87 2.31 -1.88
CA GLU A 64 -21.05 3.33 -2.92
C GLU A 64 -19.87 3.31 -3.89
N THR A 65 -20.11 3.56 -5.18
CA THR A 65 -19.06 3.50 -6.21
C THR A 65 -18.45 4.87 -6.49
N ILE A 66 -17.13 5.00 -6.29
CA ILE A 66 -16.34 6.19 -6.61
C ILE A 66 -15.48 5.92 -7.85
N ASN A 67 -15.60 6.78 -8.86
CA ASN A 67 -14.70 6.75 -10.01
C ASN A 67 -13.42 7.51 -9.68
N PHE A 68 -12.31 6.80 -9.62
CA PHE A 68 -10.98 7.36 -9.54
C PHE A 68 -10.43 7.64 -10.92
N LYS A 69 -9.69 8.75 -11.04
CA LYS A 69 -8.85 9.09 -12.18
C LYS A 69 -7.57 9.72 -11.67
N LEU A 70 -6.47 8.97 -11.76
CA LEU A 70 -5.13 9.46 -11.47
C LEU A 70 -4.45 9.84 -12.77
N THR A 71 -3.89 11.03 -12.84
CA THR A 71 -3.09 11.51 -13.96
C THR A 71 -1.67 11.78 -13.49
N GLY A 72 -0.71 10.99 -13.95
CA GLY A 72 0.72 11.20 -13.67
C GLY A 72 1.30 12.34 -14.51
N GLU A 73 2.43 12.90 -14.08
CA GLU A 73 3.18 13.93 -14.86
C GLU A 73 3.66 13.42 -16.23
N ASP A 74 3.84 12.11 -16.39
CA ASP A 74 4.15 11.46 -17.67
C ASP A 74 2.95 11.39 -18.63
N GLY A 75 1.78 11.88 -18.20
CA GLY A 75 0.52 11.85 -18.95
C GLY A 75 -0.19 10.50 -18.88
N VAL A 76 0.32 9.52 -18.11
CA VAL A 76 -0.37 8.25 -17.91
C VAL A 76 -1.61 8.48 -17.04
N VAL A 77 -2.74 7.99 -17.52
CA VAL A 77 -4.02 8.06 -16.81
C VAL A 77 -4.42 6.67 -16.35
N ILE A 78 -4.69 6.53 -15.06
CA ILE A 78 -5.29 5.34 -14.44
C ILE A 78 -6.71 5.74 -14.06
N SER A 79 -7.71 4.98 -14.50
CA SER A 79 -9.10 5.19 -14.07
C SER A 79 -9.72 3.87 -13.65
N GLU A 80 -10.34 3.88 -12.48
CA GLU A 80 -10.87 2.69 -11.83
C GLU A 80 -12.10 3.06 -11.00
N ASP A 81 -13.12 2.20 -11.02
CA ASP A 81 -14.28 2.33 -10.16
C ASP A 81 -14.01 1.53 -8.88
N VAL A 82 -14.06 2.20 -7.73
CA VAL A 82 -13.75 1.62 -6.42
C VAL A 82 -14.96 1.78 -5.51
N THR A 83 -15.41 0.67 -4.93
CA THR A 83 -16.52 0.66 -3.96
C THR A 83 -16.01 1.05 -2.57
N THR A 84 -16.77 1.89 -1.87
CA THR A 84 -16.46 2.26 -0.48
C THR A 84 -16.66 1.08 0.47
N ASP A 85 -15.76 0.94 1.43
CA ASP A 85 -15.86 -0.07 2.49
C ASP A 85 -16.90 0.32 3.56
N SER A 86 -17.02 -0.50 4.61
CA SER A 86 -17.95 -0.25 5.74
C SER A 86 -17.67 1.03 6.52
N GLU A 87 -16.49 1.64 6.36
CA GLU A 87 -16.13 2.93 6.94
C GLU A 87 -16.30 4.08 5.94
N GLY A 88 -16.90 3.82 4.77
CA GLY A 88 -17.09 4.78 3.69
C GLY A 88 -15.80 5.15 2.94
N LYS A 89 -14.76 4.33 3.03
CA LYS A 89 -13.46 4.59 2.39
C LYS A 89 -13.32 3.81 1.09
N ALA A 90 -12.95 4.49 0.01
CA ALA A 90 -12.48 3.88 -1.21
C ALA A 90 -10.95 3.96 -1.28
N LYS A 91 -10.31 2.84 -1.62
CA LYS A 91 -8.84 2.69 -1.58
C LYS A 91 -8.33 2.28 -2.95
N LEU A 92 -7.43 3.10 -3.51
CA LEU A 92 -6.77 2.80 -4.78
C LEU A 92 -5.27 2.65 -4.57
N LYS A 93 -4.72 1.49 -4.92
CA LYS A 93 -3.30 1.22 -4.79
C LYS A 93 -2.49 1.94 -5.87
N VAL A 94 -1.37 2.56 -5.49
CA VAL A 94 -0.47 3.26 -6.42
C VAL A 94 0.88 2.55 -6.49
N GLU A 95 1.14 1.86 -7.58
CA GLU A 95 2.33 1.01 -7.76
C GLU A 95 3.60 1.77 -8.20
N LYS A 96 3.51 3.09 -8.43
CA LYS A 96 4.64 3.88 -8.93
C LYS A 96 4.76 5.19 -8.15
N ALA A 97 5.98 5.52 -7.76
CA ALA A 97 6.31 6.84 -7.23
C ALA A 97 6.20 7.92 -8.31
N GLY A 98 5.87 9.13 -7.89
CA GLY A 98 5.72 10.30 -8.76
C GLY A 98 4.65 11.27 -8.27
N LYS A 99 4.45 12.34 -9.04
CA LYS A 99 3.39 13.31 -8.78
C LYS A 99 2.15 12.96 -9.59
N TYR A 100 1.00 13.03 -8.91
CA TYR A 100 -0.29 12.67 -9.50
C TYR A 100 -1.32 13.75 -9.20
N SER A 101 -2.14 14.04 -10.21
CA SER A 101 -3.43 14.70 -10.02
C SER A 101 -4.49 13.62 -9.83
N VAL A 102 -5.22 13.70 -8.71
CA VAL A 102 -6.23 12.74 -8.25
C VAL A 102 -7.60 13.39 -8.43
N ASP A 103 -8.32 12.97 -9.46
CA ASP A 103 -9.72 13.33 -9.67
C ASP A 103 -10.61 12.18 -9.22
N CYS A 104 -11.52 12.42 -8.28
CA CYS A 104 -12.49 11.44 -7.80
C CYS A 104 -13.90 11.97 -8.02
N THR A 105 -14.81 11.11 -8.50
CA THR A 105 -16.20 11.47 -8.72
C THR A 105 -17.14 10.41 -8.16
N PHE A 106 -18.06 10.84 -7.31
CA PHE A 106 -19.24 10.09 -6.94
C PHE A 106 -20.43 10.61 -7.75
N LYS A 107 -21.11 9.74 -8.52
CA LYS A 107 -22.20 10.16 -9.41
C LYS A 107 -23.53 10.41 -8.69
N GLY A 108 -23.61 10.10 -7.40
CA GLY A 108 -24.84 10.14 -6.63
C GLY A 108 -25.71 8.92 -6.89
N GLU A 109 -26.17 8.28 -5.83
CA GLU A 109 -27.03 7.10 -5.86
C GLU A 109 -28.19 7.26 -4.87
N GLY A 110 -29.37 6.74 -5.20
CA GLY A 110 -30.55 6.85 -4.34
C GLY A 110 -30.88 8.29 -3.91
N GLU A 111 -30.91 8.52 -2.61
CA GLU A 111 -31.17 9.81 -1.98
C GLU A 111 -29.96 10.75 -1.95
N TYR A 112 -28.77 10.28 -2.32
CA TYR A 112 -27.53 11.05 -2.27
C TYR A 112 -27.24 11.77 -3.59
N SER A 113 -26.71 13.00 -3.49
CA SER A 113 -26.28 13.81 -4.62
C SER A 113 -24.86 13.45 -5.05
N SER A 114 -24.48 13.86 -6.26
CA SER A 114 -23.13 13.68 -6.79
C SER A 114 -22.16 14.67 -6.16
N CYS A 115 -20.90 14.27 -5.99
CA CYS A 115 -19.81 15.17 -5.61
C CYS A 115 -18.49 14.76 -6.29
N SER A 116 -17.52 15.66 -6.27
CA SER A 116 -16.21 15.44 -6.89
C SER A 116 -15.10 16.08 -6.07
N LEU A 117 -13.91 15.50 -6.15
CA LEU A 117 -12.67 16.00 -5.53
C LEU A 117 -11.57 16.02 -6.59
N SER A 118 -10.73 17.06 -6.55
CA SER A 118 -9.54 17.16 -7.38
C SER A 118 -8.40 17.68 -6.51
N GLU A 119 -7.37 16.85 -6.30
CA GLU A 119 -6.22 17.16 -5.44
C GLU A 119 -4.93 16.70 -6.09
N ASN A 120 -3.80 17.31 -5.73
CA ASN A 120 -2.48 16.84 -6.18
C ASN A 120 -1.75 16.17 -5.02
N ILE A 121 -1.13 15.02 -5.29
CA ILE A 121 -0.33 14.28 -4.32
C ILE A 121 1.04 13.95 -4.88
N GLU A 122 1.98 13.71 -3.97
CA GLU A 122 3.31 13.18 -4.28
C GLU A 122 3.46 11.81 -3.63
N VAL A 123 3.74 10.81 -4.46
CA VAL A 123 4.02 9.44 -4.05
C VAL A 123 5.51 9.27 -3.99
N GLU A 124 6.04 9.12 -2.78
CA GLU A 124 7.45 8.93 -2.54
C GLU A 124 7.90 7.53 -2.97
N LYS A 125 9.17 7.37 -3.36
CA LYS A 125 9.70 6.03 -3.57
C LYS A 125 9.71 5.27 -2.26
N ALA A 126 9.29 4.01 -2.30
CA ALA A 126 9.48 3.12 -1.18
C ALA A 126 10.97 3.10 -0.80
N THR A 127 11.29 3.59 0.39
CA THR A 127 12.66 3.56 0.88
C THR A 127 12.94 2.14 1.33
N THR A 128 13.73 1.41 0.55
CA THR A 128 14.30 0.16 1.05
C THR A 128 15.35 0.56 2.09
N GLU A 129 14.99 0.51 3.37
CA GLU A 129 15.99 0.50 4.44
C GLU A 129 16.82 -0.77 4.24
N VAL A 130 17.94 -0.63 3.54
CA VAL A 130 19.03 -1.59 3.63
C VAL A 130 19.53 -1.43 5.07
N VAL A 131 19.00 -2.25 5.97
CA VAL A 131 19.53 -2.40 7.31
C VAL A 131 20.98 -2.85 7.14
N SER A 132 21.87 -1.86 7.17
CA SER A 132 23.30 -2.09 7.28
C SER A 132 23.51 -2.47 8.73
N GLU A 133 23.25 -3.74 9.06
CA GLU A 133 23.62 -4.27 10.37
C GLU A 133 25.12 -4.00 10.53
N SER A 134 25.48 -3.17 11.51
CA SER A 134 26.87 -2.99 11.87
C SER A 134 27.41 -4.34 12.32
N SER A 135 28.18 -4.98 11.44
CA SER A 135 28.72 -6.32 11.59
C SER A 135 29.60 -6.52 12.83
N ALA A 136 29.86 -5.50 13.65
CA ALA A 136 30.69 -5.59 14.85
C ALA A 136 30.00 -6.33 16.02
N ASP A 137 28.68 -6.23 16.18
CA ASP A 137 28.00 -6.82 17.35
C ASP A 137 27.81 -8.34 17.22
N ASN A 138 27.59 -8.83 16.00
CA ASN A 138 27.44 -10.27 15.71
C ASN A 138 28.77 -10.96 15.35
N TYR A 139 29.80 -10.22 14.96
CA TYR A 139 31.11 -10.75 14.54
C TYR A 139 32.24 -10.06 15.34
N PRO A 140 32.42 -10.44 16.62
CA PRO A 140 33.29 -9.72 17.54
C PRO A 140 34.79 -9.91 17.28
N GLU A 141 35.18 -10.93 16.49
CA GLU A 141 36.58 -11.21 16.20
C GLU A 141 36.99 -10.59 14.85
N TYR A 142 38.16 -9.96 14.79
CA TYR A 142 38.69 -9.36 13.54
C TYR A 142 39.96 -10.07 13.09
N ASN A 143 40.05 -10.35 11.80
CA ASN A 143 41.25 -10.86 11.13
C ASN A 143 41.64 -9.92 9.98
N PRO A 144 42.92 -9.55 9.81
CA PRO A 144 43.34 -8.63 8.74
C PRO A 144 43.14 -9.18 7.32
N ASP A 145 43.12 -10.50 7.14
CA ASP A 145 42.95 -11.16 5.84
C ASP A 145 41.48 -11.54 5.55
N LEU A 146 40.68 -11.77 6.60
CA LEU A 146 39.29 -12.26 6.48
C LEU A 146 38.21 -11.26 6.91
N GLY A 147 38.57 -10.16 7.57
CA GLY A 147 37.62 -9.20 8.15
C GLY A 147 37.03 -9.65 9.49
N TYR A 148 35.85 -9.12 9.84
CA TYR A 148 35.11 -9.51 11.04
C TYR A 148 34.47 -10.90 10.89
N TYR A 149 34.57 -11.72 11.93
CA TYR A 149 34.06 -13.08 11.98
C TYR A 149 33.54 -13.48 13.38
N ARG A 150 32.82 -14.60 13.43
CA ARG A 150 32.32 -15.25 14.66
C ARG A 150 32.59 -16.74 14.61
N SER A 151 32.81 -17.33 15.78
CA SER A 151 32.97 -18.78 15.91
C SER A 151 31.64 -19.49 15.65
N THR A 152 31.68 -20.59 14.90
CA THR A 152 30.51 -21.47 14.67
C THR A 152 30.40 -22.58 15.72
N GLY A 153 31.42 -22.75 16.57
CA GLY A 153 31.54 -23.89 17.48
C GLY A 153 31.98 -25.21 16.82
N ILE A 154 32.25 -25.21 15.52
CA ILE A 154 32.72 -26.40 14.79
C ILE A 154 34.26 -26.41 14.75
N GLY A 155 34.86 -27.44 15.32
CA GLY A 155 36.31 -27.62 15.42
C GLY A 155 36.92 -26.96 16.66
N GLU A 156 37.90 -27.63 17.26
CA GLU A 156 38.65 -27.12 18.41
C GLU A 156 40.16 -27.35 18.19
N SER A 157 40.98 -26.50 18.81
CA SER A 157 42.45 -26.55 18.77
C SER A 157 43.07 -26.19 17.40
N GLU A 158 43.34 -27.17 16.54
CA GLU A 158 44.19 -26.99 15.34
C GLU A 158 43.43 -26.43 14.13
N MET A 159 42.11 -26.60 14.10
CA MET A 159 41.22 -26.14 13.05
C MET A 159 39.89 -25.69 13.64
N LYS A 160 39.45 -24.46 13.31
CA LYS A 160 38.13 -23.93 13.68
C LYS A 160 37.40 -23.40 12.46
N VAL A 161 36.08 -23.59 12.41
CA VAL A 161 35.22 -23.00 11.37
C VAL A 161 34.62 -21.70 11.89
N VAL A 162 34.73 -20.64 11.12
CA VAL A 162 34.18 -19.32 11.42
C VAL A 162 33.25 -18.87 10.30
N GLU A 163 32.27 -18.05 10.67
CA GLU A 163 31.43 -17.34 9.73
C GLU A 163 31.92 -15.89 9.64
N LEU A 164 32.16 -15.40 8.43
CA LEU A 164 32.54 -14.01 8.16
C LEU A 164 31.30 -13.13 8.11
N ALA A 165 31.45 -11.82 8.33
CA ALA A 165 30.37 -10.84 8.17
C ALA A 165 29.72 -10.83 6.77
N THR A 166 30.40 -11.41 5.77
CA THR A 166 29.85 -11.62 4.41
C THR A 166 28.93 -12.84 4.30
N GLY A 167 28.73 -13.61 5.38
CA GLY A 167 27.98 -14.87 5.40
C GLY A 167 28.77 -16.08 4.89
N ARG A 168 30.07 -15.94 4.63
CA ARG A 168 30.94 -17.03 4.14
C ARG A 168 31.56 -17.83 5.29
N TYR A 169 31.62 -19.16 5.15
CA TYR A 169 32.25 -20.06 6.10
C TYR A 169 33.70 -20.38 5.71
N VAL A 170 34.63 -20.19 6.64
CA VAL A 170 36.08 -20.39 6.45
C VAL A 170 36.66 -21.25 7.57
N VAL A 171 37.59 -22.12 7.24
CA VAL A 171 38.40 -22.88 8.18
C VAL A 171 39.67 -22.10 8.48
N ILE A 172 39.88 -21.77 9.75
CA ILE A 172 41.14 -21.22 10.26
C ILE A 172 41.96 -22.37 10.82
N ALA A 173 43.15 -22.55 10.29
CA ALA A 173 44.12 -23.56 10.71
C ALA A 173 45.48 -22.94 11.01
N GLY A 174 46.36 -23.67 11.70
CA GLY A 174 47.71 -23.20 12.04
C GLY A 174 48.59 -22.85 10.84
N ASP A 175 48.31 -23.40 9.66
CA ASP A 175 49.05 -23.20 8.41
C ASP A 175 48.40 -22.21 7.44
N GLY A 176 47.14 -21.81 7.67
CA GLY A 176 46.38 -20.99 6.73
C GLY A 176 44.88 -20.93 6.93
N TYR A 177 44.23 -20.27 5.98
CA TYR A 177 42.78 -20.19 5.86
C TYR A 177 42.32 -20.98 4.64
N TYR A 178 41.20 -21.68 4.76
CA TYR A 178 40.64 -22.51 3.70
C TYR A 178 39.13 -22.30 3.59
N ASP A 179 38.56 -22.45 2.40
CA ASP A 179 37.09 -22.55 2.28
C ASP A 179 36.57 -23.75 3.10
N TYR A 180 35.40 -23.62 3.70
CA TYR A 180 34.78 -24.73 4.43
C TYR A 180 34.11 -25.73 3.48
N GLY A 181 34.62 -26.98 3.46
CA GLY A 181 34.12 -28.07 2.61
C GLY A 181 33.09 -28.98 3.29
N GLY A 182 32.67 -28.67 4.52
CA GLY A 182 31.78 -29.52 5.32
C GLY A 182 32.55 -30.39 6.33
N GLN A 183 31.85 -31.39 6.90
CA GLN A 183 32.43 -32.43 7.75
C GLN A 183 32.32 -33.79 7.06
N ASP A 184 33.30 -34.66 7.26
CA ASP A 184 33.21 -36.05 6.83
C ASP A 184 32.25 -36.87 7.71
N ALA A 185 32.04 -38.15 7.37
CA ALA A 185 31.15 -39.04 8.12
C ALA A 185 31.61 -39.32 9.57
N GLN A 186 32.85 -38.94 9.91
CA GLN A 186 33.43 -39.05 11.24
C GLN A 186 33.43 -37.71 11.99
N GLY A 187 32.92 -36.63 11.38
CA GLY A 187 32.85 -35.29 11.95
C GLY A 187 34.12 -34.44 11.77
N ASN A 188 35.11 -34.91 11.01
CA ASN A 188 36.32 -34.13 10.76
C ASN A 188 36.07 -33.05 9.73
N ILE A 189 36.70 -31.88 9.91
CA ILE A 189 36.55 -30.74 9.00
C ILE A 189 37.23 -31.05 7.66
N ILE A 190 36.51 -30.85 6.56
CA ILE A 190 37.02 -30.93 5.20
C ILE A 190 37.47 -29.53 4.78
N ARG A 191 38.75 -29.37 4.46
CA ARG A 191 39.31 -28.12 3.93
C ARG A 191 39.06 -28.04 2.42
N GLY A 192 38.53 -26.90 1.98
CA GLY A 192 38.40 -26.53 0.57
C GLY A 192 39.64 -25.82 0.04
N ASN A 193 39.43 -24.83 -0.84
CA ASN A 193 40.52 -24.11 -1.47
C ASN A 193 41.32 -23.30 -0.45
N PHE A 194 42.64 -23.22 -0.65
CA PHE A 194 43.51 -22.36 0.14
C PHE A 194 43.25 -20.89 -0.17
N LEU A 195 43.02 -20.09 0.88
CA LEU A 195 42.68 -18.67 0.77
C LEU A 195 43.86 -17.76 1.15
N GLY A 196 44.80 -18.24 1.96
CA GLY A 196 45.95 -17.46 2.41
C GLY A 196 46.61 -18.02 3.67
N HIS A 197 47.77 -17.48 4.05
CA HIS A 197 48.50 -17.90 5.24
C HIS A 197 47.98 -17.19 6.50
N GLY A 198 47.81 -17.96 7.58
CA GLY A 198 47.51 -17.45 8.91
C GLY A 198 48.78 -16.89 9.53
N GLY A 199 48.92 -15.57 9.52
CA GLY A 199 50.13 -14.91 10.02
C GLY A 199 50.28 -15.05 11.53
N THR A 200 51.18 -15.93 11.99
CA THR A 200 52.03 -15.59 13.14
C THR A 200 53.36 -15.11 12.60
N ARG A 201 53.46 -13.80 12.30
CA ARG A 201 54.78 -13.15 12.25
C ARG A 201 55.20 -12.89 13.69
N ILE A 202 55.93 -13.84 14.26
CA ILE A 202 56.72 -13.63 15.46
C ILE A 202 57.83 -12.64 15.08
N TYR A 203 57.80 -11.44 15.63
CA TYR A 203 58.96 -10.54 15.68
C TYR A 203 59.87 -10.95 16.82
#